data_AF-A0A1V3VS82-F1
#
_entry.id   AF-A0A1V3VS82-F1
#
_cell.length_a   1.000
_cell.length_b   1.000
_cell.length_c   1.000
_cell.angle_alpha   90.00
_cell.angle_beta   90.00
_cell.angle_gamma   90.00
#
_symmetry.space_group_name_H-M   'P 1'
#
loop_
_entity.id
_entity.type
_entity.pdbx_description
1 polymer ?
#
loop_
_entity_poly.entity_id
_entity_poly.type
_entity_poly.pdbx_seq_one_letter_code
_entity_poly.pdbx_strand_id
1 'polypeptide(L)' 'MNAEQKHTGRRPGKSTRHTIAILRNLLMSEIDDLVAEMEIPSGPVTPGEIHRNLKQRIDNVIDCVLNPTE' A
#
# COMPACT_ATOMS: atom_id res chain seq x y z
N MET A 1 12.81 0.99 -35.63
CA MET A 1 11.45 0.44 -35.49
C MET A 1 11.16 0.32 -34.01
N ASN A 2 10.30 1.19 -33.45
CA ASN A 2 9.91 1.14 -32.04
C ASN A 2 8.80 0.11 -31.87
N ALA A 3 9.05 -0.96 -31.13
CA ALA A 3 8.00 -1.89 -30.73
C ALA A 3 7.14 -1.19 -29.67
N GLU A 4 5.94 -0.76 -30.04
CA GLU A 4 4.90 -0.40 -29.08
C GLU A 4 4.65 -1.62 -28.19
N GLN A 5 5.03 -1.53 -26.92
CA GLN A 5 4.64 -2.51 -25.90
C GLN A 5 3.12 -2.45 -25.76
N LYS A 6 2.41 -3.29 -26.52
CA LYS A 6 0.98 -3.53 -26.31
C LYS A 6 0.82 -4.19 -24.94
N HIS A 7 0.50 -3.37 -23.94
CA HIS A 7 -0.02 -3.82 -22.66
C HIS A 7 -1.37 -4.53 -22.91
N THR A 8 -1.33 -5.81 -23.27
CA THR A 8 -2.51 -6.67 -23.29
C THR A 8 -2.83 -7.14 -21.87
N GLY A 9 -3.01 -6.17 -20.96
CA GLY A 9 -3.47 -6.45 -19.62
C GLY A 9 -4.91 -6.93 -19.69
N ARG A 10 -5.13 -8.26 -19.68
CA ARG A 10 -6.46 -8.81 -19.37
C ARG A 10 -6.91 -8.14 -18.07
N ARG A 11 -8.04 -7.44 -18.11
CA ARG A 11 -8.64 -6.87 -16.90
C ARG A 11 -8.74 -7.99 -15.86
N PRO A 12 -8.23 -7.81 -14.64
CA PRO A 12 -8.33 -8.84 -13.60
C PRO A 12 -9.79 -9.25 -13.44
N GLY A 13 -10.05 -10.52 -13.10
CA GLY A 13 -11.41 -11.02 -12.88
C GLY A 13 -12.14 -10.23 -11.78
N LYS A 14 -13.48 -10.31 -11.72
CA LYS A 14 -14.29 -9.56 -10.74
C LYS A 14 -13.80 -9.79 -9.29
N SER A 15 -13.49 -11.03 -8.94
CA SER A 15 -12.93 -11.40 -7.63
C SER A 15 -11.58 -10.73 -7.38
N THR A 16 -10.64 -10.84 -8.32
CA THR A 16 -9.32 -10.21 -8.22
C THR A 16 -9.41 -8.69 -8.09
N ARG A 17 -10.31 -8.03 -8.82
CA ARG A 17 -10.54 -6.58 -8.68
C ARG A 17 -11.08 -6.20 -7.31
N HIS A 18 -11.90 -7.05 -6.71
CA HIS A 18 -12.40 -6.84 -5.36
C HIS A 18 -11.28 -6.93 -4.33
N THR A 19 -10.43 -7.96 -4.41
CA THR A 19 -9.22 -8.08 -3.57
C THR A 19 -8.27 -6.90 -3.75
N ILE A 20 -8.04 -6.45 -5.00
CA ILE A 20 -7.24 -5.25 -5.29
C ILE A 20 -7.86 -4.01 -4.64
N ALA A 21 -9.18 -3.86 -4.67
CA ALA A 21 -9.86 -2.73 -4.05
C ALA A 21 -9.73 -2.74 -2.51
N ILE A 22 -9.83 -3.92 -1.88
CA ILE A 22 -9.61 -4.08 -0.43
C ILE A 22 -8.18 -3.69 -0.07
N LEU A 23 -7.19 -4.28 -0.75
CA LEU A 23 -5.77 -3.97 -0.53
C LEU A 23 -5.49 -2.48 -0.70
N ARG A 24 -6.01 -1.86 -1.77
CA ARG A 24 -5.88 -0.41 -1.99
C ARG A 24 -6.41 0.37 -0.79
N ASN A 25 -7.61 0.06 -0.32
CA ASN A 25 -8.23 0.83 0.76
C ASN A 25 -7.47 0.69 2.08
N LEU A 26 -6.97 -0.51 2.40
CA LEU A 26 -6.15 -0.74 3.59
C LEU A 26 -4.83 0.04 3.51
N LEU A 27 -4.15 0.00 2.37
CA LEU A 27 -2.91 0.75 2.16
C LEU A 27 -3.11 2.26 2.24
N MET A 28 -4.22 2.79 1.72
CA MET A 28 -4.54 4.22 1.85
C MET A 28 -4.78 4.59 3.32
N SER A 29 -5.45 3.75 4.10
CA SER A 29 -5.66 3.97 5.54
C SER A 29 -4.34 4.09 6.30
N GLU A 30 -3.39 3.18 6.05
CA GLU A 30 -2.07 3.23 6.71
C GLU A 30 -1.25 4.48 6.34
N ILE A 31 -1.42 4.99 5.11
CA ILE A 31 -0.77 6.23 4.68
C ILE A 31 -1.40 7.42 5.42
N ASP A 32 -2.73 7.47 5.51
CA ASP A 32 -3.43 8.55 6.20
C ASP A 32 -3.06 8.57 7.70
N ASP A 33 -2.99 7.39 8.34
CA ASP A 33 -2.56 7.26 9.74
C ASP A 33 -1.12 7.71 9.96
N LEU A 34 -0.21 7.32 9.06
CA LEU A 34 1.19 7.77 9.12
C LEU A 34 1.31 9.29 8.97
N VAL A 35 0.54 9.90 8.06
CA VAL A 35 0.52 11.36 7.88
C VAL A 35 0.01 12.04 9.14
N ALA A 36 -1.08 11.55 9.74
CA ALA A 36 -1.62 12.08 10.99
C ALA A 36 -0.60 12.00 12.16
N GLU A 37 0.17 10.91 12.25
CA GLU A 37 1.25 10.77 13.24
C GLU A 37 2.36 11.80 13.04
N MET A 38 2.68 12.16 11.80
CA MET A 38 3.69 13.18 11.48
C MET A 38 3.21 14.62 11.74
N GLU A 39 1.90 14.86 11.81
CA GLU A 39 1.33 16.16 12.20
C GLU A 39 1.46 16.43 13.70
N ILE A 40 1.76 15.41 14.51
CA ILE A 40 2.05 15.56 15.93
C ILE A 40 3.46 16.17 16.06
N PRO A 41 3.65 17.26 16.85
CA PRO A 41 4.94 17.93 16.97
C PRO A 41 5.94 17.08 17.78
N SER A 42 6.55 16.09 17.16
CA SER A 42 7.53 15.16 17.76
C SER A 42 8.98 15.40 17.32
N GLY A 43 9.30 16.61 16.83
CA GLY A 43 10.61 16.92 16.27
C GLY A 43 10.75 16.48 14.81
N PRO A 44 11.87 16.81 14.15
CA PRO A 44 12.04 16.54 12.72
C PRO A 44 12.17 15.03 12.47
N VAL A 45 11.26 14.48 11.67
CA VAL A 45 11.33 13.10 11.16
C VAL A 45 12.18 13.10 9.89
N THR A 46 13.12 12.15 9.78
CA THR A 46 13.95 12.02 8.58
C THR A 46 13.21 11.25 7.48
N PRO A 47 13.52 11.51 6.18
CA PRO A 47 12.94 10.72 5.08
C PRO A 47 13.17 9.21 5.22
N GLY A 48 14.29 8.79 5.82
CA GLY A 48 14.61 7.39 6.07
C GLY A 48 13.70 6.73 7.12
N GLU A 49 13.31 7.48 8.15
CA GLU A 49 12.35 7.02 9.18
C GLU A 49 10.94 6.89 8.60
N ILE A 50 10.51 7.88 7.80
CA ILE A 50 9.21 7.84 7.09
C ILE A 50 9.15 6.59 6.21
N HIS A 51 10.20 6.35 5.40
CA HIS A 51 10.25 5.19 4.52
C HIS A 51 10.22 3.87 5.30
N ARG A 52 10.96 3.75 6.41
CA ARG A 52 10.97 2.54 7.23
C ARG A 52 9.60 2.26 7.86
N ASN A 53 8.97 3.29 8.41
CA ASN A 53 7.65 3.17 9.05
C ASN A 53 6.58 2.79 8.01
N LEU A 54 6.52 3.50 6.89
CA LEU A 54 5.58 3.20 5.82
C LEU A 54 5.76 1.78 5.28
N LYS A 55 7.02 1.35 5.05
CA LYS A 55 7.29 -0.02 4.58
C LYS A 55 6.77 -1.06 5.57
N GLN A 56 7.02 -0.88 6.86
CA GLN A 56 6.56 -1.82 7.88
C GLN A 56 5.02 -1.92 7.93
N ARG A 57 4.30 -0.79 7.83
CA ARG A 57 2.84 -0.77 7.77
C ARG A 57 2.30 -1.50 6.54
N ILE A 58 2.90 -1.26 5.38
CA ILE A 58 2.54 -1.94 4.13
C ILE A 58 2.77 -3.45 4.25
N ASP A 59 3.92 -3.87 4.78
CA ASP A 59 4.25 -5.28 4.99
C ASP A 59 3.22 -5.95 5.92
N ASN A 60 2.80 -5.27 7.00
CA ASN A 60 1.76 -5.76 7.91
C ASN A 60 0.39 -5.90 7.23
N VAL A 61 -0.04 -4.92 6.42
CA VAL A 61 -1.30 -5.00 5.67
C VAL A 61 -1.30 -6.17 4.70
N ILE A 62 -0.20 -6.38 3.99
CA ILE A 62 -0.04 -7.51 3.07
C ILE A 62 -0.12 -8.82 3.84
N ASP A 63 0.58 -8.93 4.98
CA ASP A 63 0.55 -10.13 5.81
C ASP A 63 -0.85 -10.44 6.34
N CYS A 64 -1.57 -9.44 6.86
CA CYS A 64 -2.96 -9.60 7.31
C CYS A 64 -3.90 -10.10 6.21
N VAL A 65 -3.68 -9.71 4.95
CA VAL A 65 -4.54 -10.12 3.83
C VAL A 65 -4.17 -11.52 3.31
N LEU A 66 -2.89 -11.88 3.37
CA LEU A 66 -2.41 -13.20 2.91
C LEU A 66 -2.56 -14.29 3.97
N ASN A 67 -2.42 -13.92 5.24
CA ASN A 67 -2.42 -14.80 6.41
C ASN A 67 -3.43 -14.29 7.45
N PRO A 68 -4.74 -14.30 7.14
CA PRO A 68 -5.75 -13.89 8.11
C PRO A 68 -5.67 -14.80 9.35
N THR A 69 -5.45 -14.21 10.51
CA THR A 69 -5.57 -14.93 11.79
C THR A 69 -7.06 -15.14 12.06
N GLU A 70 -7.45 -16.40 12.30
CA GLU A 70 -8.83 -16.81 12.64
C GLU A 70 -9.30 -16.25 13.99
#